data_AF-G5SFK3-F1
#
_entry.id   AF-G5SFK3-F1
#
_cell.length_a   1.000
_cell.length_b   1.000
_cell.length_c   1.000
_cell.angle_alpha   90.00
_cell.angle_beta   90.00
_cell.angle_gamma   90.00
#
_symmetry.space_group_name_H-M   'P 1'
#
loop_
_entity.id
_entity.type
_entity.pdbx_description
1 polymer ?
#
loop_
_entity_poly.entity_id
_entity_poly.type
_entity_poly.pdbx_seq_one_letter_code
_entity_poly.pdbx_strand_id
1 'polypeptide(L)'
;MMAARHAPESFGLVLSHSPSMWWTPDNCNRPDHFSAEERSWVSEHVLSAPSPAVRMHLCVGSLEGSTVPQVKQLHEKLRAAGVESHYSVYTGGHDYAWWRGALIDGLRLLPR
;
A
#
# COMPACT_ATOMS: atom_id res chain seq x y z
N MET A 1 5.07 -3.01 -3.69
CA MET A 1 3.85 -3.77 -4.10
C MET A 1 4.04 -4.44 -5.46
N MET A 2 4.21 -3.70 -6.57
CA MET A 2 4.28 -4.29 -7.92
C MET A 2 5.36 -5.35 -8.11
N ALA A 3 6.57 -5.12 -7.59
CA ALA A 3 7.65 -6.11 -7.63
C ALA A 3 7.24 -7.45 -6.98
N ALA A 4 6.66 -7.42 -5.79
CA ALA A 4 6.20 -8.61 -5.08
C ALA A 4 4.99 -9.30 -5.74
N ARG A 5 4.15 -8.54 -6.45
CA ARG A 5 3.09 -9.13 -7.28
C ARG A 5 3.68 -9.90 -8.45
N HIS A 6 4.72 -9.36 -9.11
CA HIS A 6 5.33 -9.96 -10.28
C HIS A 6 6.21 -11.17 -9.94
N ALA A 7 6.92 -11.11 -8.81
CA ALA A 7 7.90 -12.10 -8.36
C ALA A 7 7.70 -12.42 -6.87
N PRO A 8 6.56 -13.01 -6.46
CA PRO A 8 6.25 -13.29 -5.06
C PRO A 8 7.25 -14.25 -4.40
N GLU A 9 7.91 -15.11 -5.17
CA GLU A 9 8.99 -15.98 -4.71
C GLU A 9 10.29 -15.23 -4.36
N SER A 10 10.45 -14.02 -4.89
CA SER A 10 11.63 -13.17 -4.67
C SER A 10 11.41 -12.11 -3.59
N PHE A 11 10.16 -11.66 -3.38
CA PHE A 11 9.83 -10.57 -2.46
C PHE A 11 8.76 -10.98 -1.42
N GLY A 12 9.19 -11.52 -0.28
CA GLY A 12 8.28 -11.99 0.78
C GLY A 12 7.69 -10.91 1.70
N LEU A 13 8.18 -9.67 1.66
CA LEU A 13 7.68 -8.56 2.47
C LEU A 13 7.62 -7.27 1.64
N VAL A 14 6.48 -6.57 1.71
CA VAL A 14 6.29 -5.23 1.15
C VAL A 14 6.09 -4.22 2.27
N LEU A 15 6.94 -3.21 2.32
CA LEU A 15 6.71 -1.98 3.08
C LEU A 15 6.25 -0.90 2.11
N SER A 16 5.04 -0.37 2.30
CA SER A 16 4.46 0.64 1.41
C SER A 16 3.94 1.82 2.22
N HIS A 17 4.62 2.95 2.12
CA HIS A 17 4.24 4.19 2.80
C HIS A 17 3.66 5.16 1.77
N SER A 18 2.46 5.69 2.05
CA SER A 18 1.76 6.64 1.19
C SER A 18 1.71 6.22 -0.29
N PRO A 19 1.27 4.98 -0.60
CA PRO A 19 1.28 4.52 -1.97
C PRO A 19 0.44 5.43 -2.87
N SER A 20 0.92 5.66 -4.09
CA SER A 20 0.24 6.44 -5.12
C SER A 20 -0.99 5.69 -5.66
N MET A 21 -2.05 5.61 -4.86
CA MET A 21 -3.27 4.84 -5.18
C MET A 21 -4.03 5.39 -6.40
N TRP A 22 -3.77 6.65 -6.75
CA TRP A 22 -4.29 7.33 -7.94
C TRP A 22 -3.62 6.87 -9.25
N TRP A 23 -2.46 6.22 -9.18
CA TRP A 23 -1.64 5.93 -10.36
C TRP A 23 -2.33 4.97 -11.34
N THR A 24 -2.19 5.27 -12.63
CA THR A 24 -2.65 4.44 -13.75
C THR A 24 -1.55 4.31 -14.80
N PRO A 25 -1.49 3.19 -15.56
CA PRO A 25 -0.43 2.93 -16.54
C PRO A 25 -0.46 3.87 -17.75
N ASP A 26 -1.61 4.46 -18.05
CA ASP A 26 -1.77 5.46 -19.11
C ASP A 26 -1.36 6.88 -18.67
N ASN A 27 -0.99 7.05 -17.38
CA ASN A 27 -0.55 8.31 -16.80
C ASN A 27 -1.59 9.45 -16.92
N CYS A 28 -2.87 9.10 -16.97
CA CYS A 28 -3.99 10.05 -17.08
C CYS A 28 -4.45 10.59 -15.72
N ASN A 29 -4.11 9.91 -14.62
CA ASN A 29 -4.54 10.30 -13.28
C ASN A 29 -3.47 11.05 -12.50
N ARG A 30 -3.95 11.90 -11.58
CA ARG A 30 -3.14 12.69 -10.66
C ARG A 30 -3.73 12.61 -9.25
N PRO A 31 -2.95 12.87 -8.19
CA PRO A 31 -3.43 12.78 -6.81
C PRO A 31 -4.67 13.64 -6.54
N ASP A 32 -4.75 14.83 -7.13
CA ASP A 32 -5.84 15.80 -6.98
C ASP A 32 -7.14 15.39 -7.67
N HIS A 33 -7.05 14.48 -8.64
CA HIS A 33 -8.20 13.99 -9.40
C HIS A 33 -8.74 12.66 -8.86
N PHE A 34 -8.17 12.14 -7.76
CA PHE A 34 -8.49 10.82 -7.25
C PHE A 34 -9.33 10.85 -5.97
N SER A 35 -10.55 10.33 -6.05
CA SER A 35 -11.50 10.29 -4.95
C SER A 35 -11.41 8.99 -4.12
N ALA A 36 -12.04 9.00 -2.94
CA ALA A 36 -12.08 7.82 -2.07
C ALA A 36 -12.99 6.70 -2.59
N GLU A 37 -13.94 7.06 -3.47
CA GLU A 37 -14.96 6.20 -4.06
C GLU A 37 -14.50 5.57 -5.39
N GLU A 38 -13.50 6.15 -6.03
CA GLU A 38 -12.97 5.65 -7.29
C GLU A 38 -12.24 4.31 -7.11
N ARG A 39 -12.27 3.48 -8.16
CA ARG A 39 -11.52 2.23 -8.17
C ARG A 39 -10.06 2.52 -8.50
N SER A 40 -9.18 2.25 -7.55
CA SER A 40 -7.74 2.30 -7.79
C SER A 40 -7.29 1.17 -8.73
N TRP A 41 -6.71 1.53 -9.88
CA TRP A 41 -6.04 0.56 -10.76
C TRP A 41 -4.94 -0.21 -10.00
N VAL A 42 -4.20 0.47 -9.13
CA VAL A 42 -3.16 -0.16 -8.29
C VAL A 42 -3.77 -1.27 -7.42
N SER A 43 -4.90 -1.00 -6.76
CA SER A 43 -5.61 -2.00 -5.97
C SER A 43 -6.08 -3.18 -6.82
N GLU A 44 -6.77 -2.91 -7.93
CA GLU A 44 -7.29 -3.95 -8.83
C GLU A 44 -6.15 -4.81 -9.38
N HIS A 45 -5.06 -4.17 -9.79
CA HIS A 45 -3.91 -4.86 -10.31
C HIS A 45 -3.29 -5.74 -9.22
N VAL A 46 -2.96 -5.22 -8.05
CA VAL A 46 -2.39 -6.01 -6.93
C VAL A 46 -3.30 -7.19 -6.55
N LEU A 47 -4.62 -6.98 -6.51
CA LEU A 47 -5.60 -7.99 -6.11
C LEU A 47 -5.96 -9.02 -7.18
N SER A 48 -5.56 -8.81 -8.44
CA SER A 48 -5.85 -9.78 -9.52
C SER A 48 -4.97 -11.04 -9.48
N ALA A 49 -3.88 -11.03 -8.72
CA ALA A 49 -3.03 -12.20 -8.46
C ALA A 49 -2.40 -12.09 -7.06
N PRO A 50 -3.21 -12.17 -5.99
CA PRO A 50 -2.72 -12.08 -4.63
C PRO A 50 -1.91 -13.33 -4.30
N SER A 51 -0.82 -13.18 -3.55
CA SER A 51 0.02 -14.31 -3.12
C SER A 51 0.06 -14.37 -1.60
N PRO A 52 -0.30 -15.52 -0.98
CA PRO A 52 -0.19 -15.70 0.47
C PRO A 52 1.29 -15.81 0.93
N ALA A 53 2.24 -15.97 0.00
CA ALA A 53 3.67 -15.96 0.30
C ALA A 53 4.22 -14.53 0.57
N VAL A 54 3.44 -13.49 0.25
CA VAL A 54 3.84 -12.10 0.43
C VAL A 54 3.11 -11.51 1.64
N ARG A 55 3.85 -10.88 2.55
CA ARG A 55 3.29 -10.07 3.63
C ARG A 55 3.31 -8.60 3.24
N MET A 56 2.26 -7.85 3.57
CA MET A 56 2.15 -6.42 3.22
C MET A 56 1.97 -5.54 4.46
N HIS A 57 2.78 -4.49 4.56
CA HIS A 57 2.63 -3.42 5.53
C HIS A 57 2.31 -2.13 4.79
N LEU A 58 1.06 -1.67 4.94
CA LEU A 58 0.54 -0.48 4.28
C LEU A 58 0.40 0.64 5.30
N CYS A 59 1.09 1.75 5.07
CA CYS A 59 1.05 2.91 5.96
C CYS A 59 0.59 4.16 5.21
N VAL A 60 -0.14 5.03 5.91
CA VAL A 60 -0.63 6.30 5.37
C VAL A 60 -0.66 7.38 6.45
N GLY A 61 -0.42 8.62 6.08
CA GLY A 61 -0.58 9.79 6.93
C GLY A 61 -2.06 10.17 7.06
N SER A 62 -2.50 10.55 8.27
CA SER A 62 -3.89 10.93 8.54
C SER A 62 -4.38 12.15 7.75
N LEU A 63 -3.46 12.95 7.20
CA LEU A 63 -3.75 14.16 6.43
C LEU A 63 -3.69 13.95 4.90
N GLU A 64 -3.60 12.70 4.42
CA GLU A 64 -3.46 12.39 2.98
C GLU A 64 -4.79 12.24 2.21
N GLY A 65 -5.88 12.78 2.75
CA GLY A 65 -7.18 12.86 2.07
C GLY A 65 -7.70 11.49 1.60
N SER A 66 -8.05 11.38 0.31
CA SER A 66 -8.60 10.17 -0.31
C SER A 66 -7.66 8.96 -0.26
N THR A 67 -6.35 9.16 -0.09
CA THR A 67 -5.39 8.07 0.06
C THR A 67 -5.68 7.23 1.31
N VAL A 68 -6.13 7.85 2.41
CA VAL A 68 -6.42 7.15 3.68
C VAL A 68 -7.47 6.03 3.50
N PRO A 69 -8.70 6.33 3.02
CA PRO A 69 -9.69 5.29 2.78
C PRO A 69 -9.28 4.30 1.68
N GLN A 70 -8.52 4.72 0.67
CA GLN A 70 -8.05 3.83 -0.41
C GLN A 70 -7.06 2.78 0.09
N VAL A 71 -6.11 3.17 0.93
CA VAL A 71 -5.15 2.25 1.56
C VAL A 71 -5.85 1.31 2.54
N LYS A 72 -6.81 1.81 3.32
CA LYS A 72 -7.64 0.96 4.19
C LYS A 72 -8.42 -0.09 3.40
N GLN A 73 -9.07 0.32 2.30
CA GLN A 73 -9.81 -0.60 1.43
C GLN A 73 -8.89 -1.65 0.80
N LEU A 74 -7.69 -1.27 0.34
CA LEU A 74 -6.71 -2.23 -0.18
C LEU A 74 -6.31 -3.25 0.89
N HIS A 75 -6.02 -2.79 2.11
CA HIS A 75 -5.72 -3.66 3.25
C HIS A 75 -6.84 -4.68 3.50
N GLU A 76 -8.09 -4.23 3.59
CA GLU A 76 -9.26 -5.09 3.82
C GLU A 76 -9.42 -6.14 2.70
N LYS A 77 -9.27 -5.73 1.44
CA LYS A 77 -9.37 -6.63 0.28
C LYS A 77 -8.21 -7.64 0.23
N LEU A 78 -6.99 -7.24 0.59
CA LEU A 78 -5.85 -8.15 0.70
C LEU A 78 -6.08 -9.22 1.77
N ARG A 79 -6.58 -8.81 2.94
CA ARG A 79 -6.94 -9.76 4.01
C ARG A 79 -8.03 -10.72 3.56
N ALA A 80 -9.07 -10.22 2.90
CA ALA A 80 -10.14 -11.06 2.35
C ALA A 80 -9.62 -12.05 1.29
N ALA A 81 -8.57 -11.68 0.56
CA ALA A 81 -7.88 -12.54 -0.41
C ALA A 81 -6.84 -13.49 0.20
N GLY A 82 -6.75 -13.58 1.54
CA GLY A 82 -5.82 -14.48 2.24
C GLY A 82 -4.37 -14.00 2.32
N VAL A 83 -4.09 -12.73 2.00
CA VAL A 83 -2.77 -12.11 2.15
C VAL A 83 -2.64 -11.58 3.58
N GLU A 84 -1.52 -11.88 4.25
CA GLU A 84 -1.19 -11.22 5.52
C GLU A 84 -0.92 -9.74 5.25
N SER A 85 -1.85 -8.88 5.66
CA SER A 85 -1.75 -7.44 5.50
C SER A 85 -1.91 -6.76 6.86
N HIS A 86 -1.06 -5.77 7.10
CA HIS A 86 -1.04 -4.87 8.25
C HIS A 86 -1.25 -3.44 7.75
N TYR A 87 -2.05 -2.67 8.49
CA TYR A 87 -2.38 -1.28 8.16
C TYR A 87 -2.06 -0.36 9.33
N SER A 88 -1.44 0.79 9.06
CA SER A 88 -1.12 1.77 10.09
C SER A 88 -1.34 3.19 9.59
N VAL A 89 -1.94 4.01 10.45
CA VAL A 89 -2.15 5.44 10.20
C VAL A 89 -1.20 6.23 11.10
N TYR A 90 -0.43 7.13 10.50
CA TYR A 90 0.49 8.00 11.21
C TYR A 90 -0.08 9.42 11.26
N THR A 91 0.15 10.14 12.36
CA THR A 91 -0.15 11.57 12.41
C THR A 91 0.82 12.32 11.50
N GLY A 92 0.32 12.84 10.37
CA GLY A 92 1.15 13.47 9.34
C GLY A 92 0.46 13.46 7.97
N GLY A 93 1.13 14.03 6.98
CA GLY A 93 0.69 14.07 5.58
C GLY A 93 1.61 13.22 4.71
N HIS A 94 1.86 13.69 3.48
CA HIS A 94 2.77 13.04 2.54
C HIS A 94 4.22 13.50 2.81
N ASP A 95 4.80 13.06 3.94
CA ASP A 95 6.02 13.66 4.48
C ASP A 95 7.05 12.68 5.06
N TYR A 96 8.32 13.09 5.00
CA TYR A 96 9.46 12.30 5.46
C TYR A 96 9.52 12.09 6.98
N ALA A 97 8.83 12.89 7.79
CA ALA A 97 9.01 12.88 9.23
C ALA A 97 8.52 11.57 9.84
N TRP A 98 7.40 11.05 9.37
CA TRP A 98 6.88 9.75 9.79
C TRP A 98 7.36 8.60 8.89
N TRP A 99 7.58 8.82 7.58
CA TRP A 99 8.08 7.77 6.68
C TRP A 99 9.38 7.15 7.16
N ARG A 100 10.32 7.97 7.64
CA ARG A 100 11.61 7.47 8.16
C ARG A 100 11.42 6.53 9.35
N GLY A 101 10.46 6.82 10.23
CA GLY A 101 10.15 5.99 11.40
C GLY A 101 9.50 4.69 10.98
N ALA A 102 8.46 4.78 10.15
CA ALA A 102 7.77 3.62 9.59
C ALA A 102 8.70 2.67 8.82
N LEU A 103 9.68 3.21 8.09
CA LEU A 103 10.69 2.41 7.41
C LEU A 103 11.54 1.61 8.39
N ILE A 104 12.04 2.24 9.46
CA ILE A 104 12.85 1.55 10.47
C ILE A 104 12.01 0.48 11.19
N ASP A 105 10.76 0.78 11.53
CA ASP A 105 9.85 -0.18 12.15
C ASP A 105 9.55 -1.36 11.23
N GLY A 106 9.34 -1.11 9.94
CA GLY A 106 9.09 -2.15 8.95
C GLY A 106 10.32 -3.04 8.70
N LEU A 107 11.53 -2.48 8.67
CA LEU A 107 12.77 -3.26 8.49
C LEU A 107 13.02 -4.24 9.64
N ARG A 108 12.54 -3.93 10.86
CA ARG A 108 12.64 -4.83 12.03
C ARG A 108 11.83 -6.12 11.88
N LEU A 109 10.93 -6.19 10.90
CA LEU A 109 10.08 -7.36 10.62
C LEU A 109 10.77 -8.40 9.73
N LEU A 110 11.93 -8.06 9.16
CA LEU A 110 12.72 -9.00 8.37
C LEU A 110 13.26 -10.10 9.29
N PRO A 111 13.28 -11.37 8.82
CA PRO A 111 13.94 -12.44 9.55
C PRO A 111 15.43 -12.10 9.73
N ARG A 112 15.98 -12.53 10.87
CA ARG A 112 17.40 -12.37 11.18
C ARG A 112 18.26 -13.33 10.37
#